data_AF-A0A2E3AXZ9-F1
#
_entry.id   AF-A0A2E3AXZ9-F1
#
_cell.length_a   1.000
_cell.length_b   1.000
_cell.length_c   1.000
_cell.angle_alpha   90.00
_cell.angle_beta   90.00
_cell.angle_gamma   90.00
#
_symmetry.space_group_name_H-M   'P 1'
#
loop_
_entity.id
_entity.type
_entity.pdbx_description
1 polymer ?
#
loop_
_entity_poly.entity_id
_entity_poly.type
_entity_poly.pdbx_seq_one_letter_code
_entity_poly.pdbx_strand_id
1 'polypeptide(L)' 'MREPTPQKGWSRNVVMEREERLAKRIKAYWFARGFLVETRIEVETFYDRVWQFPVPSIRSDMVNGLPVKRVSGRVRK' A
#
# COMPACT_ATOMS: atom_id res chain seq x y z
N MET A 1 17.25 32.21 15.66
CA MET A 1 16.92 31.02 14.85
C MET A 1 15.59 30.48 15.37
N ARG A 2 14.59 30.24 14.51
CA ARG A 2 13.37 29.53 14.92
C ARG A 2 13.64 28.03 14.80
N GLU A 3 13.49 27.29 15.89
CA GLU A 3 13.55 25.84 15.87
C GLU A 3 12.49 25.31 14.89
N PRO A 4 12.82 24.34 14.02
CA PRO A 4 11.82 23.70 13.18
C PRO A 4 10.80 23.04 14.10
N THR A 5 9.55 23.50 14.03
CA THR A 5 8.45 22.93 14.80
C THR A 5 8.41 21.44 14.49
N PRO A 6 8.44 20.54 15.50
CA PRO A 6 8.37 19.11 15.24
C PRO A 6 7.07 18.85 14.50
N GLN A 7 7.17 18.55 13.20
CA GLN A 7 6.02 18.08 12.44
C GLN A 7 5.52 16.85 13.18
N LYS A 8 4.28 16.93 13.66
CA LYS A 8 3.62 15.86 14.41
C LYS A 8 3.53 14.67 13.47
N GLY A 9 4.57 13.83 13.48
CA GLY A 9 4.66 12.64 12.67
C GLY A 9 3.40 11.83 12.92
N TRP A 10 2.72 11.43 11.84
CA TRP A 10 1.57 10.56 11.98
C TRP A 10 2.02 9.30 12.73
N SER A 11 1.26 8.89 13.74
CA SER A 11 1.61 7.68 14.48
C SER A 11 1.65 6.51 13.50
N ARG A 12 2.60 5.59 13.69
CA ARG A 12 2.79 4.42 12.83
C ARG A 12 1.47 3.70 12.54
N ASN A 13 0.59 3.61 13.54
CA ASN A 13 -0.72 2.97 13.42
C ASN A 13 -1.63 3.70 12.41
N VAL A 14 -1.66 5.04 12.43
CA VAL A 14 -2.47 5.83 11.50
C VAL A 14 -1.96 5.68 10.07
N VAL A 15 -0.64 5.63 9.87
CA VAL A 15 -0.05 5.43 8.54
C VAL A 15 -0.35 4.01 8.03
N MET A 16 -0.18 2.99 8.87
CA MET A 16 -0.51 1.60 8.52
C MET A 16 -2.00 1.45 8.16
N GLU A 17 -2.90 2.02 8.96
CA GLU A 17 -4.34 1.95 8.70
C GLU A 17 -4.70 2.62 7.37
N ARG A 18 -4.06 3.76 7.05
CA ARG A 18 -4.23 4.42 5.75
C ARG A 18 -3.80 3.51 4.60
N GLU A 19 -2.64 2.88 4.69
CA GLU A 19 -2.15 1.98 3.65
C GLU A 19 -3.02 0.72 3.52
N GLU A 20 -3.54 0.17 4.62
CA GLU A 20 -4.50 -0.94 4.58
C GLU A 20 -5.79 -0.57 3.85
N ARG A 21 -6.33 0.62 4.11
CA ARG A 21 -7.52 1.12 3.40
C ARG A 21 -7.25 1.28 1.91
N LEU A 22 -6.09 1.82 1.53
CA LEU A 22 -5.69 1.96 0.13
C LEU A 22 -5.52 0.59 -0.55
N ALA A 23 -4.86 -0.36 0.12
CA ALA A 23 -4.68 -1.73 -0.37
C ALA A 23 -6.03 -2.43 -0.62
N LYS A 24 -7.02 -2.26 0.28
CA LYS A 24 -8.38 -2.75 0.11
C LYS A 24 -9.08 -2.12 -1.09
N ARG A 25 -8.92 -0.80 -1.30
CA ARG A 25 -9.51 -0.09 -2.44
C ARG A 25 -8.95 -0.58 -3.78
N ILE A 26 -7.64 -0.80 -3.87
CA ILE A 26 -6.99 -1.34 -5.08
C ILE A 26 -7.55 -2.73 -5.41
N LYS A 27 -7.61 -3.62 -4.40
CA LYS A 27 -8.18 -4.96 -4.55
C LYS A 27 -9.62 -4.92 -5.04
N ALA A 28 -10.48 -4.14 -4.38
CA ALA A 28 -11.90 -4.05 -4.74
C ALA A 28 -12.11 -3.46 -6.14
N TYR A 29 -11.36 -2.43 -6.52
CA TYR A 29 -11.45 -1.79 -7.83
C TYR A 29 -11.19 -2.75 -8.98
N TRP A 30 -10.14 -3.58 -8.87
CA TRP A 30 -9.76 -4.55 -9.89
C TRP A 30 -10.63 -5.80 -9.87
N PHE A 31 -11.04 -6.24 -8.68
CA PHE A 31 -11.96 -7.37 -8.54
C PHE A 31 -13.30 -7.09 -9.23
N ALA A 32 -13.86 -5.89 -9.07
CA ALA A 32 -15.07 -5.47 -9.78
C ALA A 32 -14.93 -5.49 -11.32
N ARG A 33 -13.70 -5.52 -11.83
CA ARG A 33 -13.36 -5.61 -13.27
C ARG A 33 -12.95 -7.02 -13.70
N GLY A 34 -13.09 -8.01 -12.83
CA GLY A 34 -12.75 -9.40 -13.13
C GLY A 34 -11.26 -9.73 -13.02
N PHE A 35 -10.50 -8.93 -12.28
CA PHE A 35 -9.07 -9.16 -12.04
C PHE A 35 -8.77 -9.44 -10.57
N LEU A 36 -7.86 -10.37 -10.33
CA LEU A 36 -7.35 -10.64 -9.00
C LEU A 36 -6.03 -9.89 -8.82
N VAL A 37 -5.95 -9.10 -7.76
CA VAL A 37 -4.73 -8.37 -7.38
C VAL A 37 -4.36 -8.75 -5.96
N GLU A 38 -3.15 -9.22 -5.78
CA GLU A 38 -2.56 -9.45 -4.47
C GLU A 38 -1.82 -8.19 -4.02
N THR A 39 -2.04 -7.78 -2.77
CA THR A 39 -1.33 -6.65 -2.16
C THR A 39 -0.81 -7.03 -0.79
N ARG A 40 0.39 -6.55 -0.46
CA ARG A 40 1.04 -6.66 0.85
C ARG A 40 1.60 -5.30 1.24
N ILE A 41 1.58 -4.99 2.54
CA ILE A 41 2.18 -3.77 3.07
C ILE A 41 3.58 -4.13 3.56
N GLU A 42 4.57 -3.44 3.03
CA GLU A 42 5.95 -3.55 3.47
C GLU A 42 6.33 -2.27 4.20
N VAL A 43 7.03 -2.42 5.32
CA VAL A 43 7.61 -1.28 6.03
C VAL A 43 9.07 -1.21 5.64
N GLU A 44 9.39 -0.31 4.73
CA GLU A 44 10.78 -0.04 4.36
C GLU A 44 11.34 1.05 5.26
N THR A 45 12.58 0.90 5.70
CA THR A 45 13.28 1.97 6.41
C THR A 45 13.96 2.82 5.35
N PHE A 46 13.52 4.06 5.19
CA PHE A 46 14.28 5.01 4.39
C PHE A 46 15.52 5.41 5.19
N TYR A 47 16.70 5.11 4.64
CA TYR A 47 17.99 5.53 5.20
C TYR A 47 18.41 6.83 4.53
N ASP A 48 18.11 7.96 5.16
CA ASP A 48 18.88 9.18 4.92
C ASP A 48 19.85 9.36 6.09
N ARG A 49 21.05 9.92 5.84
CA ARG A 49 22.19 9.97 6.78
C ARG A 49 21.88 10.61 8.15
N VAL A 50 20.69 11.19 8.32
CA VAL A 50 20.24 11.93 9.50
C VAL A 50 18.95 11.35 10.11
N TRP A 51 18.16 10.58 9.37
CA TRP A 51 16.84 10.13 9.84
C TRP A 51 16.47 8.74 9.34
N GLN A 52 16.01 7.89 10.28
CA GLN A 52 15.39 6.60 9.99
C GLN A 52 13.88 6.73 10.20
N PHE A 53 13.12 6.78 9.11
CA PHE A 53 11.66 6.76 9.18
C PHE A 53 11.14 5.46 8.53
N PRO A 54 10.36 4.65 9.26
CA PRO A 54 9.63 3.55 8.64
C PRO A 54 8.60 4.15 7.69
N VAL A 55 8.72 3.87 6.40
CA VAL A 55 7.78 4.27 5.36
C VAL A 55 7.00 3.03 4.93
N PRO A 56 5.74 2.89 5.35
CA PRO A 56 4.87 1.85 4.86
C PRO A 56 4.61 2.07 3.37
N SER A 57 4.75 1.01 2.57
CA SER A 57 4.50 1.03 1.13
C SER A 57 3.64 -0.18 0.75
N ILE A 58 2.79 -0.01 -0.27
CA ILE A 58 1.98 -1.10 -0.80
C ILE A 58 2.75 -1.74 -1.94
N ARG A 59 3.05 -3.03 -1.82
CA ARG A 59 3.47 -3.86 -2.95
C ARG A 59 2.25 -4.58 -3.52
N SER A 60 2.25 -4.73 -4.84
CA SER A 60 1.24 -5.48 -5.58
C SER A 60 1.88 -6.40 -6.60
N ASP A 61 1.16 -7.46 -6.99
CA ASP A 61 1.54 -8.35 -8.09
C ASP A 61 1.27 -7.76 -9.49
N MET A 62 0.80 -6.51 -9.57
CA MET A 62 0.59 -5.77 -10.82
C MET A 62 1.91 -5.42 -11.51
N VAL A 63 1.91 -5.43 -12.84
CA VAL A 63 3.04 -5.01 -13.67
C VAL A 63 2.71 -3.65 -14.30
N ASN A 64 3.54 -2.64 -14.06
CA ASN A 64 3.31 -1.26 -14.51
C ASN A 64 1.91 -0.71 -14.14
N GLY A 65 1.39 -1.12 -12.98
CA GLY A 65 0.05 -0.73 -12.50
C GLY A 65 -1.11 -1.49 -13.14
N LEU A 66 -0.84 -2.51 -13.95
CA LEU A 66 -1.86 -3.35 -14.58
C LEU A 66 -1.94 -4.74 -13.93
N PRO A 67 -3.14 -5.28 -13.70
CA PRO A 67 -3.32 -6.60 -13.13
C PRO A 67 -2.90 -7.69 -14.13
N VAL A 68 -2.24 -8.73 -13.61
CA VAL A 68 -1.74 -9.86 -14.41
C VAL A 68 -2.66 -11.09 -14.33
N LYS A 69 -3.40 -11.27 -13.24
CA LYS A 69 -4.31 -12.41 -13.03
C LYS A 69 -5.77 -12.00 -13.28
N ARG A 70 -6.45 -12.72 -14.18
CA ARG A 70 -7.92 -12.64 -14.31
C ARG A 70 -8.57 -13.60 -13.31
N VAL A 71 -9.73 -13.23 -12.80
CA VAL A 71 -10.60 -14.15 -12.06
C VAL A 71 -11.13 -15.16 -13.09
N SER A 72 -10.50 -16.33 -13.17
CA SER A 72 -10.97 -17.39 -14.08
C SER A 72 -12.33 -17.88 -13.59
N GLY A 73 -13.38 -17.49 -14.30
CA GLY A 73 -14.74 -17.96 -14.04
C GLY A 73 -14.85 -19.46 -14.32
N ARG A 74 -14.66 -20.28 -13.28
CA ARG A 74 -15.40 -21.52 -13.12
C ARG A 74 -16.12 -21.47 -11.78
N VAL A 75 -17.13 -20.62 -11.71
CA VAL A 75 -18.28 -20.92 -10.85
C VAL A 75 -18.92 -22.14 -11.51
N ARG A 76 -18.64 -23.34 -10.99
CA ARG A 76 -19.48 -24.51 -11.27
C ARG A 76 -20.87 -24.10 -10.79
N LYS A 77 -21.80 -23.98 -11.75
CA LYS A 77 -23.24 -23.97 -11.44
C LYS A 77 -23.61 -25.25 -10.73
#